data_AF-A0A849WSJ7-F1
#
_entry.id   AF-A0A849WSJ7-F1
#
_cell.length_a   1.000
_cell.length_b   1.000
_cell.length_c   1.000
_cell.angle_alpha   90.00
_cell.angle_beta   90.00
_cell.angle_gamma   90.00
#
_symmetry.space_group_name_H-M   'P 1'
#
loop_
_entity.id
_entity.type
_entity.pdbx_description
1 polymer ?
#
loop_
_entity_poly.entity_id
_entity_poly.type
_entity_poly.pdbx_seq_one_letter_code
_entity_poly.pdbx_strand_id
1 'polypeptide(L)'
;MFKNSVLLTILSFLSWSNLSLGASSINNTMSTTVMSQSDWDSLLNIIQKKGKILPSDFGDYLFIENKSKNEGGTIIKANYLSLVGSADASGQFRALRIEGVNEVWSKDADNNWQIDQWLFKINHQGKMTWGAHMVLVEKPEGTVLKHEYVEESDANLEAAWSNKLTEWYQFIKN
;
A
#
# COMPACT_ATOMS: atom_id res chain seq x y z
N MET A 1 -20.24 -10.09 4.42
CA MET A 1 -19.17 -11.10 4.58
C MET A 1 -18.22 -10.92 3.40
N PHE A 2 -17.28 -9.99 3.50
CA PHE A 2 -16.42 -9.59 2.39
C PHE A 2 -15.34 -10.66 2.17
N LYS A 3 -15.57 -11.57 1.22
CA LYS A 3 -14.59 -12.58 0.80
C LYS A 3 -13.57 -11.92 -0.12
N ASN A 4 -12.40 -11.59 0.42
CA ASN A 4 -11.05 -11.75 -0.15
C ASN A 4 -10.73 -11.48 -1.65
N SER A 5 -11.54 -10.78 -2.46
CA SER A 5 -11.42 -10.94 -3.92
C SER A 5 -10.74 -9.85 -4.75
N VAL A 6 -10.18 -8.76 -4.20
CA VAL A 6 -9.46 -7.76 -5.05
C VAL A 6 -8.10 -7.32 -4.47
N LEU A 7 -7.63 -7.98 -3.42
CA LEU A 7 -6.71 -7.30 -2.51
C LEU A 7 -5.23 -7.27 -2.93
N LEU A 8 -4.82 -7.89 -4.05
CA LEU A 8 -3.39 -8.15 -4.28
C LEU A 8 -2.95 -8.36 -5.74
N THR A 9 -3.68 -7.87 -6.74
CA THR A 9 -3.41 -8.24 -8.15
C THR A 9 -3.33 -7.05 -9.11
N ILE A 10 -2.82 -5.89 -8.69
CA ILE A 10 -2.73 -4.69 -9.55
C ILE A 10 -1.34 -4.03 -9.51
N LEU A 11 -0.26 -4.82 -9.49
CA LEU A 11 1.10 -4.27 -9.61
C LEU A 11 1.96 -4.94 -10.72
N SER A 12 1.37 -5.88 -11.48
CA SER A 12 2.06 -6.69 -12.50
C SER A 12 1.95 -6.17 -13.93
N PHE A 13 1.16 -5.13 -14.18
CA PHE A 13 1.13 -4.45 -15.48
C PHE A 13 1.70 -3.07 -15.25
N LEU A 14 2.88 -2.78 -15.82
CA LEU A 14 3.39 -1.46 -16.23
C LEU A 14 4.92 -1.58 -16.33
N SER A 15 5.38 -2.03 -17.49
CA SER A 15 6.78 -1.93 -17.91
C SER A 15 6.92 -0.81 -18.95
N TRP A 16 7.74 0.17 -18.57
CA TRP A 16 8.65 0.94 -19.41
C TRP A 16 8.05 1.94 -20.41
N SER A 17 8.08 3.22 -20.03
CA SER A 17 8.47 4.29 -20.95
C SER A 17 9.08 5.46 -20.17
N ASN A 18 10.37 5.70 -20.41
CA ASN A 18 11.04 6.94 -20.04
C ASN A 18 10.46 8.10 -20.85
N LEU A 19 10.18 9.23 -20.21
CA LEU A 19 10.38 10.57 -20.77
C LEU A 19 10.32 11.57 -19.62
N SER A 20 11.46 12.22 -19.34
CA SER A 20 11.55 13.31 -18.38
C SER A 20 11.07 14.61 -19.02
N LEU A 21 10.49 15.50 -18.20
CA LEU A 21 10.54 16.94 -18.41
C LEU A 21 10.24 17.62 -17.07
N GLY A 22 11.14 18.53 -16.70
CA GLY A 22 11.21 19.12 -15.37
C GLY A 22 10.11 20.13 -15.07
N ALA A 23 9.85 20.30 -13.77
CA ALA A 23 9.14 21.45 -13.23
C ALA A 23 9.77 21.86 -11.89
N SER A 24 9.84 23.18 -11.72
CA SER A 24 10.48 23.94 -10.65
C SER A 24 9.84 23.75 -9.26
N SER A 25 10.69 23.88 -8.23
CA SER A 25 10.39 23.68 -6.81
C SER A 25 9.49 24.77 -6.21
N ILE A 26 8.38 24.35 -5.60
CA ILE A 26 7.62 25.15 -4.63
C ILE A 26 7.99 24.63 -3.24
N ASN A 27 8.65 25.48 -2.44
CA ASN A 27 9.01 25.19 -1.06
C ASN A 27 7.76 25.21 -0.17
N ASN A 28 7.12 24.06 -0.02
CA ASN A 28 6.35 23.75 1.19
C ASN A 28 7.19 22.78 2.01
N THR A 29 7.81 23.26 3.08
CA THR A 29 8.43 22.43 4.10
C THR A 29 7.34 21.71 4.90
N MET A 30 6.74 20.69 4.29
CA MET A 30 6.15 19.59 5.04
C MET A 30 7.30 18.88 5.73
N SER A 31 7.23 18.78 7.07
CA SER A 31 8.21 18.02 7.86
C SER A 31 8.09 16.55 7.48
N THR A 32 8.92 16.14 6.52
CA THR A 32 9.11 14.75 6.10
C THR A 32 9.86 14.05 7.22
N THR A 33 9.11 13.53 8.20
CA THR A 33 9.74 12.62 9.17
C THR A 33 9.99 11.31 8.45
N VAL A 34 11.09 11.26 7.71
CA VAL A 34 11.63 10.03 7.14
C VAL A 34 11.93 9.14 8.34
N MET A 35 11.26 7.99 8.42
CA MET A 35 11.54 6.97 9.42
C MET A 35 13.04 6.67 9.43
N SER A 36 13.67 6.57 10.60
CA SER A 36 15.09 6.24 10.66
C SER A 36 15.31 4.84 10.06
N GLN A 37 16.50 4.58 9.50
CA GLN A 37 16.80 3.24 8.97
C GLN A 37 16.62 2.14 10.04
N SER A 38 16.93 2.42 11.30
CA SER A 38 16.75 1.43 12.38
C SER A 38 15.28 1.14 12.69
N ASP A 39 14.41 2.16 12.60
CA ASP A 39 12.97 1.99 12.78
C ASP A 39 12.38 1.21 11.59
N TRP A 40 12.86 1.49 10.37
CA TRP A 40 12.46 0.77 9.17
C TRP A 40 12.87 -0.70 9.24
N ASP A 41 14.12 -1.00 9.58
CA ASP A 41 14.59 -2.37 9.74
C ASP A 41 13.81 -3.11 10.84
N SER A 42 13.44 -2.40 11.91
CA SER A 42 12.59 -2.94 12.97
C SER A 42 11.19 -3.29 12.47
N LEU A 43 10.59 -2.44 11.63
CA LEU A 43 9.32 -2.69 10.96
C LEU A 43 9.40 -3.91 10.03
N LEU A 44 10.45 -4.03 9.21
CA LEU A 44 10.64 -5.20 8.35
C LEU A 44 10.78 -6.50 9.15
N ASN A 45 11.51 -6.46 10.27
CA ASN A 45 11.65 -7.60 11.18
C ASN A 45 10.32 -8.01 11.82
N ILE A 46 9.46 -7.03 12.13
CA ILE A 46 8.10 -7.29 12.63
C ILE A 46 7.26 -8.00 11.57
N ILE A 47 7.32 -7.56 10.30
CA ILE A 47 6.62 -8.24 9.21
C ILE A 47 7.12 -9.68 9.07
N GLN A 48 8.43 -9.91 9.13
CA GLN A 48 9.00 -11.25 9.05
C GLN A 48 8.52 -12.18 10.17
N LYS A 49 8.32 -11.66 11.39
CA LYS A 49 7.95 -12.45 12.56
C LYS A 49 6.44 -12.63 12.75
N LYS A 50 5.65 -11.61 12.41
CA LYS A 50 4.23 -11.51 12.72
C LYS A 50 3.34 -11.43 11.48
N GLY A 51 3.93 -11.31 10.29
CA GLY A 51 3.19 -11.19 9.04
C GLY A 51 2.36 -12.42 8.75
N LYS A 52 1.26 -12.20 8.04
CA LYS A 52 0.45 -13.26 7.45
C LYS A 52 0.97 -13.56 6.06
N ILE A 53 0.90 -14.82 5.64
CA ILE A 53 1.25 -15.22 4.29
C ILE A 53 -0.02 -15.24 3.44
N LEU A 54 0.04 -14.57 2.28
CA LEU A 54 -0.94 -14.67 1.22
C LEU A 54 -0.23 -15.16 -0.05
N PRO A 55 -0.43 -16.43 -0.45
CA PRO A 55 0.12 -16.94 -1.69
C PRO A 55 -0.45 -16.20 -2.90
N SER A 56 0.39 -15.97 -3.91
CA SER A 56 -0.03 -15.38 -5.19
C SER A 56 0.82 -15.90 -6.35
N ASP A 57 0.32 -15.72 -7.56
CA ASP A 57 1.03 -16.09 -8.79
C ASP A 57 2.32 -15.27 -9.03
N PHE A 58 2.53 -14.19 -8.27
CA PHE A 58 3.63 -13.24 -8.43
C PHE A 58 4.63 -13.24 -7.26
N GLY A 59 4.57 -14.29 -6.44
CA GLY A 59 5.31 -14.45 -5.19
C GLY A 59 4.37 -14.41 -3.98
N ASP A 60 4.82 -15.01 -2.88
CA ASP A 60 4.11 -14.95 -1.63
C ASP A 60 4.20 -13.55 -1.05
N TYR A 61 3.11 -13.08 -0.48
CA TYR A 61 3.06 -11.84 0.29
C TYR A 61 3.14 -12.17 1.76
N LEU A 62 4.23 -11.78 2.40
CA LEU A 62 4.32 -11.76 3.86
C LEU A 62 4.00 -10.34 4.33
N PHE A 63 2.83 -10.14 4.92
CA PHE A 63 2.29 -8.79 5.13
C PHE A 63 1.71 -8.58 6.53
N ILE A 64 1.69 -7.32 6.95
CA ILE A 64 0.90 -6.84 8.08
C ILE A 64 -0.23 -5.95 7.57
N GLU A 65 -1.31 -5.88 8.33
CA GLU A 65 -2.48 -5.07 8.01
C GLU A 65 -2.89 -4.23 9.21
N ASN A 66 -3.29 -2.98 8.95
CA ASN A 66 -3.93 -2.11 9.93
C ASN A 66 -5.28 -1.67 9.36
N LYS A 67 -6.37 -2.09 10.03
CA LYS A 67 -7.74 -1.92 9.56
C LYS A 67 -8.53 -1.09 10.57
N SER A 68 -9.22 -0.07 10.09
CA SER A 68 -10.15 0.73 10.89
C SER A 68 -11.58 0.45 10.48
N LYS A 69 -12.48 0.40 11.47
CA LYS A 69 -13.90 0.13 11.28
C LYS A 69 -14.74 1.32 11.74
N ASN A 70 -15.90 1.50 11.12
CA ASN A 70 -16.93 2.40 11.65
C ASN A 70 -17.65 1.78 12.87
N GLU A 71 -18.58 2.54 13.47
CA GLU A 71 -19.39 2.08 14.62
C GLU A 71 -20.18 0.79 14.33
N GLY A 72 -20.60 0.59 13.08
CA GLY A 72 -21.27 -0.62 12.61
C GLY A 72 -20.32 -1.81 12.35
N GLY A 73 -19.04 -1.69 12.66
CA GLY A 73 -18.04 -2.74 12.46
C GLY A 73 -17.60 -2.97 11.01
N THR A 74 -18.05 -2.13 10.08
CA THR A 74 -17.65 -2.20 8.67
C THR A 74 -16.28 -1.56 8.50
N ILE A 75 -15.39 -2.23 7.76
CA ILE A 75 -14.06 -1.70 7.50
C ILE A 75 -14.19 -0.49 6.57
N ILE A 76 -13.61 0.64 6.97
CA ILE A 76 -13.64 1.92 6.23
C ILE A 76 -12.24 2.40 5.83
N LYS A 77 -11.20 1.76 6.38
CA LYS A 77 -9.81 1.99 5.99
C LYS A 77 -8.99 0.73 6.19
N ALA A 78 -8.09 0.43 5.27
CA ALA A 78 -7.09 -0.61 5.45
C ALA A 78 -5.76 -0.18 4.86
N ASN A 79 -4.71 -0.36 5.64
CA ASN A 79 -3.35 -0.20 5.17
C ASN A 79 -2.68 -1.58 5.21
N TYR A 80 -1.87 -1.89 4.19
CA TYR A 80 -1.08 -3.10 4.10
C TYR A 80 0.38 -2.73 3.82
N LEU A 81 1.29 -3.44 4.48
CA LEU A 81 2.71 -3.38 4.16
C LEU A 81 3.23 -4.80 4.02
N SER A 82 3.79 -5.09 2.84
CA SER A 82 4.08 -6.44 2.39
C SER A 82 5.53 -6.59 1.96
N LEU A 83 6.15 -7.67 2.40
CA LEU A 83 7.34 -8.23 1.78
C LEU A 83 6.87 -9.20 0.71
N VAL A 84 7.26 -8.98 -0.55
CA VAL A 84 6.88 -9.87 -1.65
C VAL A 84 8.10 -10.69 -2.08
N GLY A 85 7.95 -12.01 -2.11
CA GLY A 85 9.05 -12.92 -2.38
C GLY A 85 8.70 -14.38 -2.13
N SER A 86 9.62 -15.14 -1.57
CA SER A 86 9.40 -16.56 -1.28
C SER A 86 10.25 -17.02 -0.09
N ALA A 87 9.82 -18.10 0.57
CA ALA A 87 10.69 -18.79 1.52
C ALA A 87 11.84 -19.51 0.78
N ASP A 88 13.05 -19.44 1.32
CA ASP A 88 14.16 -20.28 0.88
C ASP A 88 14.06 -21.71 1.43
N ALA A 89 14.99 -22.58 1.06
CA ALA A 89 15.00 -23.98 1.49
C ALA A 89 15.08 -24.17 3.01
N SER A 90 15.49 -23.15 3.77
CA SER A 90 15.52 -23.15 5.24
C SER A 90 14.23 -22.62 5.87
N GLY A 91 13.25 -22.23 5.06
CA GLY A 91 12.01 -21.60 5.50
C GLY A 91 12.15 -20.10 5.81
N GLN A 92 13.30 -19.48 5.53
CA GLN A 92 13.47 -18.04 5.72
C GLN A 92 12.86 -17.27 4.55
N PHE A 93 11.96 -16.33 4.84
CA PHE A 93 11.36 -15.50 3.81
C PHE A 93 12.38 -14.51 3.23
N ARG A 94 12.59 -14.58 1.91
CA ARG A 94 13.46 -13.67 1.15
C ARG A 94 12.58 -12.70 0.38
N ALA A 95 12.55 -11.45 0.85
CA ALA A 95 11.84 -10.38 0.16
C ALA A 95 12.62 -9.95 -1.08
N LEU A 96 11.96 -9.93 -2.24
CA LEU A 96 12.48 -9.38 -3.49
C LEU A 96 12.12 -7.91 -3.67
N ARG A 97 10.98 -7.50 -3.12
CA ARG A 97 10.49 -6.12 -3.12
C ARG A 97 9.55 -5.89 -1.95
N ILE A 98 9.27 -4.62 -1.67
CA ILE A 98 8.37 -4.19 -0.62
C ILE A 98 7.22 -3.43 -1.27
N GLU A 99 6.00 -3.76 -0.90
CA GLU A 99 4.79 -3.14 -1.44
C GLU A 99 3.93 -2.58 -0.31
N GLY A 100 3.45 -1.36 -0.50
CA GLY A 100 2.51 -0.69 0.40
C GLY A 100 1.19 -0.46 -0.32
N VAL A 101 0.08 -0.67 0.39
CA VAL A 101 -1.27 -0.38 -0.10
C VAL A 101 -2.01 0.37 0.98
N ASN A 102 -2.69 1.46 0.64
CA ASN A 102 -3.58 2.17 1.54
C ASN A 102 -4.93 2.33 0.87
N GLU A 103 -6.00 1.94 1.57
CA GLU A 103 -7.37 1.92 1.07
C GLU A 103 -8.27 2.72 2.03
N VAL A 104 -9.13 3.55 1.47
CA VAL A 104 -10.22 4.20 2.17
C VAL A 104 -11.52 3.88 1.46
N TRP A 105 -12.50 3.36 2.20
CA TRP A 105 -13.83 3.04 1.70
C TRP A 105 -14.84 4.10 2.12
N SER A 106 -15.62 4.56 1.16
CA SER A 106 -16.80 5.39 1.37
C SER A 106 -17.99 4.85 0.58
N LYS A 107 -19.18 5.37 0.87
CA LYS A 107 -20.38 5.09 0.08
C LYS A 107 -20.68 6.28 -0.81
N ASP A 108 -20.96 6.02 -2.08
CA ASP A 108 -21.50 7.04 -3.00
C ASP A 108 -23.01 7.24 -2.77
N ALA A 109 -23.63 8.10 -3.58
CA ALA A 109 -25.06 8.42 -3.50
C ALA A 109 -25.97 7.22 -3.80
N ASP A 110 -25.47 6.23 -4.55
CA ASP A 110 -26.20 5.02 -4.97
C ASP A 110 -25.92 3.83 -4.03
N ASN A 111 -25.26 4.07 -2.90
CA ASN A 111 -24.83 3.06 -1.93
C ASN A 111 -23.84 2.02 -2.51
N ASN A 112 -23.11 2.37 -3.56
CA ASN A 112 -21.93 1.62 -3.99
C ASN A 112 -20.74 1.97 -3.10
N TRP A 113 -19.81 1.03 -2.96
CA TRP A 113 -18.52 1.28 -2.34
C TRP A 113 -17.62 2.06 -3.30
N GLN A 114 -17.16 3.23 -2.88
CA GLN A 114 -16.04 3.92 -3.50
C GLN A 114 -14.78 3.61 -2.69
N ILE A 115 -13.74 3.14 -3.36
CA ILE A 115 -12.49 2.68 -2.78
C ILE A 115 -11.39 3.56 -3.35
N ASP A 116 -10.83 4.43 -2.50
CA ASP A 116 -9.66 5.24 -2.81
C ASP A 116 -8.41 4.46 -2.37
N GLN A 117 -7.58 4.06 -3.33
CA GLN A 117 -6.42 3.22 -3.09
C GLN A 117 -5.14 3.89 -3.56
N TRP A 118 -4.13 3.91 -2.69
CA TRP A 118 -2.77 4.29 -3.02
C TRP A 118 -1.86 3.07 -3.00
N LEU A 119 -1.10 2.89 -4.07
CA LEU A 119 -0.19 1.76 -4.28
C LEU A 119 1.25 2.27 -4.27
N PHE A 120 2.15 1.54 -3.62
CA PHE A 120 3.56 1.93 -3.47
C PHE A 120 4.48 0.73 -3.67
N LYS A 121 5.56 0.91 -4.45
CA LYS A 121 6.74 0.03 -4.44
C LYS A 121 7.86 0.73 -3.68
N ILE A 122 8.43 0.03 -2.71
CA ILE A 122 9.39 0.59 -1.76
C ILE A 122 10.67 -0.26 -1.84
N ASN A 123 11.83 0.39 -1.79
CA ASN A 123 13.11 -0.30 -1.70
C ASN A 123 13.42 -0.72 -0.26
N HIS A 124 14.49 -1.49 -0.07
CA HIS A 124 14.87 -1.98 1.27
C HIS A 124 15.29 -0.86 2.25
N GLN A 125 15.55 0.35 1.77
CA GLN A 125 15.85 1.53 2.58
C GLN A 125 14.61 2.34 2.96
N GLY A 126 13.40 1.87 2.63
CA GLY A 126 12.15 2.57 2.93
C GLY A 126 11.82 3.72 2.00
N LYS A 127 12.61 3.90 0.93
CA LYS A 127 12.35 4.90 -0.09
C LYS A 127 11.42 4.34 -1.16
N MET A 128 10.42 5.14 -1.52
CA MET A 128 9.52 4.82 -2.61
C MET A 128 10.27 4.86 -3.96
N THR A 129 9.94 3.89 -4.82
CA THR A 129 10.53 3.72 -6.15
C THR A 129 9.50 3.83 -7.27
N TRP A 130 8.22 3.66 -6.92
CA TRP A 130 7.08 3.81 -7.80
C TRP A 130 5.81 3.92 -6.93
N GLY A 131 4.77 4.56 -7.45
CA GLY A 131 3.46 4.53 -6.85
C GLY A 131 2.36 4.94 -7.82
N ALA A 132 1.12 4.71 -7.43
CA ALA A 132 -0.05 5.09 -8.20
C ALA A 132 -1.24 5.39 -7.27
N HIS A 133 -2.18 6.16 -7.80
CA HIS A 133 -3.49 6.37 -7.19
C HIS A 133 -4.56 5.69 -8.03
N MET A 134 -5.48 5.00 -7.35
CA MET A 134 -6.55 4.24 -7.96
C MET A 134 -7.86 4.55 -7.26
N VAL A 135 -8.92 4.74 -8.05
CA VAL A 135 -10.29 4.86 -7.54
C VAL A 135 -11.14 3.76 -8.15
N LEU A 136 -11.74 2.94 -7.30
CA LEU A 136 -12.60 1.84 -7.67
C LEU A 136 -14.01 2.08 -7.13
N VAL A 137 -15.03 1.82 -7.94
CA VAL A 137 -16.42 1.83 -7.49
C VAL A 137 -16.99 0.43 -7.66
N GLU A 138 -17.52 -0.14 -6.59
CA GLU A 138 -18.07 -1.49 -6.54
C GLU A 138 -19.47 -1.49 -5.96
N LYS A 139 -20.37 -2.31 -6.51
CA LYS A 139 -21.66 -2.59 -5.87
C LYS A 139 -21.48 -3.28 -4.52
N PRO A 140 -22.46 -3.26 -3.60
CA PRO A 140 -22.38 -3.95 -2.32
C PRO A 140 -22.03 -5.45 -2.41
N GLU A 141 -22.41 -6.12 -3.49
CA GLU A 141 -22.11 -7.52 -3.80
C GLU A 141 -20.71 -7.75 -4.41
N GLY A 142 -19.93 -6.69 -4.66
CA GLY A 142 -18.55 -6.75 -5.17
C GLY A 142 -18.40 -6.67 -6.70
N THR A 143 -19.47 -6.34 -7.44
CA THR A 143 -19.34 -6.09 -8.88
C THR A 143 -18.70 -4.72 -9.12
N VAL A 144 -17.55 -4.69 -9.80
CA VAL A 144 -16.87 -3.46 -10.19
C VAL A 144 -17.70 -2.70 -11.24
N LEU A 145 -18.01 -1.44 -10.94
CA LEU A 145 -18.71 -0.49 -11.81
C LEU A 145 -17.75 0.42 -12.56
N LYS A 146 -16.69 0.87 -11.88
CA LYS A 146 -15.73 1.85 -12.40
C LYS A 146 -14.37 1.59 -11.79
N HIS A 147 -13.31 1.76 -12.58
CA HIS A 147 -11.92 1.73 -12.14
C HIS A 147 -11.16 2.83 -12.88
N GLU A 148 -10.55 3.75 -12.11
CA GLU A 148 -9.63 4.78 -12.60
C GLU A 148 -8.26 4.56 -11.99
N TYR A 149 -7.23 4.73 -12.82
CA TYR A 149 -5.83 4.53 -12.46
C TYR A 149 -5.01 5.73 -12.96
N VAL A 150 -4.21 6.31 -12.07
CA VAL A 150 -3.36 7.45 -12.37
C VAL A 150 -1.96 7.20 -11.79
N GLU A 151 -0.94 7.25 -12.65
CA GLU A 151 0.44 7.41 -12.18
C GLU A 151 0.61 8.84 -11.70
N GLU A 152 0.83 8.98 -10.39
CA GLU A 152 0.92 10.26 -9.73
C GLU A 152 2.35 10.83 -9.81
N SER A 153 2.46 12.15 -9.67
CA SER A 153 3.78 12.78 -9.59
C SER A 153 4.54 12.34 -8.33
N ASP A 154 5.88 12.31 -8.40
CA ASP A 154 6.74 11.97 -7.25
C ASP A 154 6.38 12.77 -5.99
N ALA A 155 6.03 14.05 -6.15
CA ALA A 155 5.65 14.92 -5.03
C ALA A 155 4.35 14.47 -4.33
N ASN A 156 3.33 14.10 -5.11
CA ASN A 156 2.06 13.61 -4.56
C ASN A 156 2.24 12.26 -3.88
N LEU A 157 3.02 11.38 -4.52
CA LEU A 157 3.32 10.06 -4.02
C LEU A 157 4.14 10.11 -2.70
N GLU A 158 5.15 10.97 -2.62
CA GLU A 158 5.94 11.15 -1.40
C GLU A 158 5.07 11.72 -0.26
N ALA A 159 4.20 12.68 -0.56
CA ALA A 159 3.26 13.22 0.43
C ALA A 159 2.28 12.14 0.94
N ALA A 160 1.72 11.34 0.03
CA ALA A 160 0.84 10.23 0.38
C ALA A 160 1.58 9.18 1.22
N TRP A 161 2.81 8.79 0.83
CA TRP A 161 3.62 7.80 1.54
C TRP A 161 4.06 8.28 2.93
N SER A 162 4.61 9.49 3.06
CA SER A 162 5.13 10.02 4.33
C SER A 162 4.05 10.08 5.41
N ASN A 163 2.82 10.46 5.05
CA ASN A 163 1.69 10.47 5.97
C ASN A 163 1.38 9.06 6.50
N LYS A 164 1.53 8.04 5.66
CA LYS A 164 1.19 6.64 5.99
C LYS A 164 2.30 5.93 6.75
N LEU A 165 3.55 6.22 6.42
CA LEU A 165 4.71 5.75 7.18
C LEU A 165 4.61 6.15 8.66
N THR A 166 4.13 7.37 8.92
CA THR A 166 3.88 7.86 10.29
C THR A 166 2.79 7.06 11.01
N GLU A 167 1.68 6.76 10.34
CA GLU A 167 0.61 5.91 10.91
C GLU A 167 1.13 4.50 11.27
N TRP A 168 1.94 3.90 10.39
CA TRP A 168 2.56 2.59 10.64
C TRP A 168 3.53 2.61 11.81
N TYR A 169 4.35 3.67 11.91
CA TYR A 169 5.29 3.81 13.02
C TYR A 169 4.57 3.87 14.37
N GLN A 170 3.47 4.61 14.45
CA GLN A 170 2.66 4.69 15.67
C GLN A 170 1.95 3.38 15.98
N PHE A 171 1.42 2.69 14.97
CA PHE A 171 0.78 1.40 15.16
C PHE A 171 1.73 0.34 15.75
N ILE A 172 3.00 0.37 15.36
CA ILE A 172 4.00 -0.61 15.79
C ILE A 172 4.51 -0.37 17.22
N LYS A 173 4.50 0.89 17.67
CA LYS A 173 4.97 1.26 19.01
C LYS A 173 3.96 0.97 20.12
N ASN A 174 2.69 0.79 19.77
CA ASN A 174 1.59 0.52 20.70
C ASN A 174 1.24 -0.97 20.72
#